data_AF-A0A7X7H278-F1
#
_entry.id   AF-A0A7X7H278-F1
#
_cell.length_a   1.000
_cell.length_b   1.000
_cell.length_c   1.000
_cell.angle_alpha   90.00
_cell.angle_beta   90.00
_cell.angle_gamma   90.00
#
_symmetry.space_group_name_H-M   'P 1'
#
loop_
_entity.id
_entity.type
_entity.pdbx_description
1 polymer ?
#
loop_
_entity_poly.entity_id
_entity_poly.type
_entity_poly.pdbx_seq_one_letter_code
_entity_poly.pdbx_strand_id
1 'polypeptide(L)' 'MVEFTGKVNGIVFENDKDLYKILDVEIIGSLENYSRDEIKVTGNFGDIQISASYRFDGKLVMHEKFGLQFRATSYKQVLP' A
#
# COMPACT_ATOMS: atom_id res chain seq x y z
N MET A 1 -15.11 1.59 -1.75
CA MET A 1 -13.72 1.26 -2.09
C MET A 1 -13.04 2.58 -2.38
N VAL A 2 -11.85 2.80 -1.83
CA VAL A 2 -11.08 4.03 -2.00
C VAL A 2 -9.77 3.70 -2.70
N GLU A 3 -9.15 4.71 -3.30
CA GLU A 3 -7.90 4.58 -4.03
C GLU A 3 -6.93 5.70 -3.68
N PHE A 4 -5.64 5.44 -3.90
CA PHE A 4 -4.60 6.48 -3.87
C PHE A 4 -3.41 6.06 -4.73
N THR A 5 -2.60 7.04 -5.11
CA THR A 5 -1.29 6.78 -5.72
C THR A 5 -0.23 6.91 -4.65
N GLY A 6 0.76 6.02 -4.65
CA GLY A 6 1.86 6.10 -3.70
C GLY A 6 3.14 5.47 -4.22
N LYS A 7 4.26 5.92 -3.67
CA LYS A 7 5.60 5.41 -3.95
C LYS A 7 5.98 4.39 -2.89
N VAL A 8 6.45 3.21 -3.33
CA VAL A 8 6.85 2.15 -2.40
C VAL A 8 8.23 2.48 -1.83
N ASN A 9 8.29 2.76 -0.53
CA ASN A 9 9.54 3.01 0.20
C ASN A 9 10.26 1.71 0.54
N GLY A 10 9.51 0.64 0.82
CA GLY A 10 10.08 -0.67 1.12
C GLY A 10 9.06 -1.77 1.38
N ILE A 11 9.55 -3.00 1.54
CA ILE A 11 8.77 -4.17 1.94
C ILE A 11 9.08 -4.41 3.43
N VAL A 12 8.07 -4.24 4.28
CA VAL A 12 8.17 -4.42 5.74
C VAL A 12 8.09 -5.90 6.10
N PHE A 13 7.32 -6.67 5.34
CA PHE A 13 7.15 -8.11 5.51
C PHE A 13 6.74 -8.73 4.19
N GLU A 14 7.20 -9.96 3.92
CA GLU A 14 6.71 -10.78 2.83
C GLU A 14 6.60 -12.25 3.25
N ASN A 15 5.58 -12.92 2.70
CA ASN A 15 5.40 -14.36 2.78
C ASN A 15 5.48 -14.97 1.38
N ASP A 16 6.54 -15.72 1.12
CA ASP A 16 6.81 -16.31 -0.20
C ASP A 16 5.81 -17.39 -0.61
N LYS A 17 5.00 -17.91 0.32
CA LYS A 17 4.02 -18.97 0.04
C LYS A 17 2.77 -18.47 -0.66
N ASP A 18 2.32 -17.27 -0.33
CA ASP A 18 1.04 -16.71 -0.80
C ASP A 18 1.17 -15.29 -1.35
N LEU A 19 2.39 -14.77 -1.48
CA LEU A 19 2.69 -13.42 -1.96
C LEU A 19 2.10 -12.32 -1.08
N TYR A 20 1.72 -12.62 0.17
CA TYR A 20 1.25 -11.60 1.10
C TYR A 20 2.41 -10.69 1.49
N LYS A 21 2.27 -9.39 1.26
CA LYS A 21 3.27 -8.39 1.66
C LYS A 21 2.64 -7.26 2.46
N ILE A 22 3.47 -6.68 3.34
CA ILE A 22 3.22 -5.39 3.99
C ILE A 22 4.22 -4.41 3.40
N LEU A 23 3.73 -3.41 2.70
CA LEU A 23 4.53 -2.38 2.06
C LEU A 23 4.52 -1.13 2.93
N ASP A 24 5.63 -0.41 2.91
CA ASP A 24 5.69 0.97 3.35
C ASP A 24 5.55 1.89 2.14
N VAL A 25 4.56 2.77 2.15
CA VAL A 25 4.19 3.56 0.98
C VAL A 25 4.01 5.03 1.35
N GLU A 26 4.75 5.89 0.67
CA GLU A 26 4.54 7.34 0.66
C GLU A 26 3.35 7.68 -0.24
N ILE A 27 2.38 8.42 0.30
CA ILE A 27 1.17 8.85 -0.41
C ILE A 27 1.53 10.02 -1.33
N ILE A 28 1.24 9.86 -2.62
CA ILE A 28 1.33 10.92 -3.62
C ILE A 28 -0.06 11.56 -3.75
N GLY A 29 -0.19 12.78 -3.24
CA GLY A 29 -1.45 13.52 -3.24
C GLY A 29 -2.23 13.34 -1.93
N SER A 30 -3.36 12.64 -1.97
CA SER A 30 -4.23 12.47 -0.80
C SER A 30 -4.88 11.09 -0.77
N LEU A 31 -5.16 10.60 0.43
CA LEU A 31 -6.00 9.42 0.68
C LEU A 31 -7.18 9.82 1.58
N GLU A 32 -8.39 9.52 1.14
CA GLU A 32 -9.61 9.87 1.88
C GLU A 32 -9.60 9.25 3.29
N ASN A 33 -9.98 10.03 4.31
CA ASN A 33 -10.00 9.61 5.72
C ASN A 33 -8.61 9.20 6.29
N TYR A 34 -7.54 9.70 5.68
CA TYR A 34 -6.16 9.51 6.14
C TYR A 34 -5.38 10.83 6.04
N SER A 35 -4.59 11.15 7.06
CA SER A 35 -3.95 12.47 7.18
C SER A 35 -2.43 12.44 7.28
N ARG A 36 -1.81 11.26 7.16
CA ARG A 36 -0.35 11.12 7.20
C ARG A 36 0.17 10.91 5.78
N ASP A 37 1.44 11.24 5.58
CA ASP A 37 2.09 11.12 4.26
C ASP A 37 2.57 9.70 3.97
N GLU A 38 2.64 8.84 4.99
CA GLU A 38 3.05 7.44 4.84
C GLU A 38 1.98 6.51 5.39
N ILE A 39 1.76 5.40 4.71
CA ILE A 39 0.80 4.37 5.10
C ILE A 39 1.34 2.96 4.87
N LYS A 40 0.99 2.04 5.77
CA LYS A 40 1.23 0.62 5.54
C LYS A 40 0.16 0.06 4.62
N VAL A 41 0.59 -0.57 3.52
CA VAL A 41 -0.28 -1.20 2.53
C VAL A 41 -0.14 -2.71 2.63
N THR A 42 -1.25 -3.41 2.75
CA THR A 42 -1.32 -4.88 2.89
C THR A 42 -2.08 -5.50 1.74
N GLY A 43 -1.71 -6.71 1.34
CA GLY A 43 -2.34 -7.41 0.23
C GLY A 43 -1.44 -8.50 -0.34
N ASN A 44 -1.93 -9.16 -1.39
CA ASN A 44 -1.15 -10.12 -2.16
C ASN A 44 -0.55 -9.38 -3.35
N PHE A 45 0.78 -9.34 -3.42
CA PHE A 45 1.51 -8.63 -4.45
C PHE A 45 2.55 -9.56 -5.06
N GLY A 46 2.55 -9.67 -6.39
CA GLY A 46 3.64 -10.29 -7.12
C GLY A 46 4.91 -9.43 -7.05
N ASP A 47 5.43 -9.07 -8.21
CA ASP A 47 6.62 -8.21 -8.27
C ASP A 47 6.26 -6.76 -7.96
N ILE A 48 6.77 -6.27 -6.82
CA ILE A 48 6.71 -4.87 -6.41
C ILE A 48 8.13 -4.32 -6.46
N GLN A 49 8.28 -3.17 -7.12
CA GLN A 49 9.54 -2.47 -7.23
C GLN A 49 9.61 -1.36 -6.20
N ILE A 50 10.64 -1.39 -5.35
CA ILE A 50 10.95 -0.28 -4.43
C ILE A 50 11.27 0.97 -5.26
N SER A 51 10.87 2.13 -4.75
CA SER A 51 10.94 3.45 -5.39
C SER A 51 10.01 3.65 -6.60
N ALA A 52 9.29 2.62 -7.06
CA ALA A 52 8.27 2.77 -8.09
C ALA A 52 6.94 3.25 -7.49
N SER A 53 6.16 3.95 -8.31
CA SER A 53 4.82 4.44 -7.94
C SER A 53 3.73 3.49 -8.44
N TYR A 54 2.72 3.29 -7.60
CA TYR A 54 1.58 2.44 -7.89
C TYR A 54 0.29 3.17 -7.51
N ARG A 55 -0.78 2.94 -8.29
CA ARG A 55 -2.15 3.21 -7.85
C ARG A 55 -2.64 1.97 -7.11
N PHE A 56 -3.14 2.16 -5.90
CA PHE A 56 -3.72 1.12 -5.06
C PHE A 56 -5.21 1.35 -4.93
N ASP A 57 -6.01 0.31 -5.16
CA ASP A 57 -7.45 0.31 -4.87
C ASP A 57 -7.73 -0.64 -3.70
N GLY A 58 -8.64 -0.24 -2.82
CA GLY A 58 -8.96 -1.05 -1.64
C GLY A 58 -9.76 -0.31 -0.58
N LYS A 59 -9.35 -0.49 0.68
CA LYS A 59 -10.02 0.12 1.83
C LYS A 59 -9.05 0.37 2.98
N LEU A 60 -9.30 1.45 3.73
CA LEU A 60 -8.70 1.65 5.05
C LEU A 60 -9.26 0.65 6.05
N VAL A 61 -8.38 0.06 6.85
CA VAL A 61 -8.70 -0.89 7.92
C VAL A 61 -7.96 -0.51 9.19
N MET A 62 -8.61 -0.66 10.34
CA MET A 62 -8.01 -0.39 11.65
C MET A 62 -7.34 -1.67 12.16
N HIS A 63 -6.02 -1.63 12.39
CA HIS A 63 -5.27 -2.70 13.03
C HIS A 63 -5.11 -2.39 14.52
N GLU A 64 -5.39 -3.36 15.40
CA GLU A 64 -5.44 -3.18 16.86
C GLU A 64 -4.16 -2.55 17.45
N LYS A 65 -2.99 -2.97 16.96
CA LYS A 65 -1.68 -2.47 17.44
C LYS A 65 -1.11 -1.26 16.67
N PHE A 66 -1.39 -1.13 15.38
CA PHE A 66 -0.64 -0.24 14.49
C PHE A 66 -1.50 0.89 13.91
N GLY A 67 -2.80 0.91 14.21
CA GLY A 67 -3.73 1.90 13.70
C GLY A 67 -4.15 1.64 12.26
N LEU A 68 -4.47 2.71 11.54
CA LEU A 68 -4.99 2.64 10.17
C LEU A 68 -3.93 2.14 9.18
N GLN A 69 -4.33 1.14 8.41
CA GLN A 69 -3.58 0.58 7.27
C GLN A 69 -4.48 0.54 6.04
N PHE A 70 -3.88 0.43 4.86
CA PHE A 70 -4.63 0.22 3.62
C PHE A 70 -4.59 -1.26 3.25
N ARG A 71 -5.74 -1.91 3.07
CA ARG A 71 -5.84 -3.25 2.49
C ARG A 71 -6.13 -3.12 1.00
N ALA A 72 -5.11 -3.34 0.18
CA ALA A 72 -5.19 -3.32 -1.26
C ALA A 72 -5.87 -4.60 -1.77
N THR A 73 -6.75 -4.41 -2.74
CA THR A 73 -7.39 -5.49 -3.51
C THR A 73 -6.86 -5.54 -4.94
N SER A 74 -6.37 -4.42 -5.45
CA SER A 74 -5.67 -4.31 -6.73
C SER A 74 -4.60 -3.23 -6.66
N TYR A 75 -3.63 -3.35 -7.55
CA TYR A 75 -2.57 -2.37 -7.71
C TYR A 75 -2.16 -2.31 -9.19
N LYS A 76 -1.77 -1.12 -9.64
CA LYS A 76 -1.27 -0.90 -11.00
C LYS A 76 -0.05 0.01 -10.95
N GLN A 77 1.05 -0.43 -11.55
CA GLN A 77 2.24 0.41 -11.68
C GLN A 77 1.90 1.64 -12.52
N VAL A 78 2.28 2.80 -12.01
CA VAL A 78 2.21 4.05 -12.76
C VAL A 78 3.52 4.20 -13.50
N LEU A 79 3.45 4.14 -14.83
CA LEU A 79 4.60 4.44 -15.68
C LEU A 79 4.80 5.97 -15.71
N PRO A 80 6.05 6.45 -15.62
CA PRO A 80 6.36 7.87 -15.75
C PRO A 80 5.96 8.44 -17.11
#